data_AF-A0A0F9E2G2-F1
#
_entry.id   AF-A0A0F9E2G2-F1
#
_cell.length_a   1.000
_cell.length_b   1.000
_cell.length_c   1.000
_cell.angle_alpha   90.00
_cell.angle_beta   90.00
_cell.angle_gamma   90.00
#
_symmetry.space_group_name_H-M   'P 1'
#
loop_
_entity.id
_entity.type
_entity.pdbx_description
1 polymer ?
#
loop_
_entity_poly.entity_id
_entity_poly.type
_entity_poly.pdbx_seq_one_letter_code
_entity_poly.pdbx_strand_id
1 'polypeptide(L)' 'MKSSNQLRADLYTAIWEAWEANPELRFCQLIGNSFNFDDLYYVEDTELLEALKNKYEK' A
#
# COMPACT_ATOMS: atom_id res chain seq x y z
N MET A 1 -14.00 -14.32 -1.74
CA MET A 1 -12.81 -13.81 -1.02
C MET A 1 -11.56 -14.31 -1.73
N LYS A 2 -10.56 -13.44 -1.91
CA LYS A 2 -9.23 -13.87 -2.37
C LYS A 2 -8.59 -14.74 -1.30
N SER A 3 -7.75 -15.70 -1.70
CA SER A 3 -6.90 -16.41 -0.74
C SER A 3 -5.88 -15.44 -0.13
N SER A 4 -5.39 -15.71 1.08
CA SER A 4 -4.36 -14.88 1.73
C SER A 4 -3.11 -14.71 0.84
N ASN A 5 -2.72 -15.76 0.11
CA ASN A 5 -1.59 -15.70 -0.82
C ASN A 5 -1.85 -14.79 -2.02
N GLN A 6 -3.08 -14.79 -2.56
CA GLN A 6 -3.43 -13.89 -3.66
C GLN A 6 -3.47 -12.44 -3.19
N LEU A 7 -4.02 -12.18 -1.99
CA LEU A 7 -4.06 -10.83 -1.42
C LEU A 7 -2.66 -10.25 -1.25
N ARG A 8 -1.71 -11.04 -0.73
CA ARG A 8 -0.32 -10.61 -0.58
C ARG A 8 0.37 -10.34 -1.91
N ALA A 9 0.10 -11.19 -2.92
CA ALA A 9 0.63 -10.96 -4.26
C ALA A 9 0.13 -9.62 -4.83
N ASP A 10 -1.17 -9.34 -4.69
CA ASP A 10 -1.76 -8.10 -5.16
C ASP A 10 -1.21 -6.88 -4.40
N LEU A 11 -0.99 -7.02 -3.09
CA LEU A 11 -0.37 -5.98 -2.26
C LEU A 11 1.07 -5.69 -2.71
N TYR A 12 1.88 -6.72 -2.98
CA TYR A 12 3.25 -6.52 -3.45
C TYR A 12 3.30 -5.86 -4.82
N THR A 13 2.40 -6.23 -5.72
CA THR A 13 2.25 -5.56 -7.02
C THR A 13 1.91 -4.09 -6.83
N ALA A 14 0.92 -3.75 -6.00
CA ALA A 14 0.53 -2.36 -5.76
C ALA A 14 1.66 -1.52 -5.13
N ILE A 15 2.40 -2.10 -4.18
CA ILE A 15 3.59 -1.45 -3.59
C ILE A 15 4.64 -1.17 -4.66
N TRP A 16 4.92 -2.17 -5.52
CA TRP A 16 5.91 -2.06 -6.57
C TRP A 16 5.53 -0.97 -7.58
N GLU A 17 4.30 -0.98 -8.08
CA GLU A 17 3.79 0.01 -9.03
C GLU A 17 3.81 1.43 -8.44
N ALA A 18 3.38 1.59 -7.18
CA ALA A 18 3.43 2.87 -6.49
C ALA A 18 4.89 3.37 -6.32
N TRP A 19 5.84 2.48 -6.08
CA TRP A 19 7.25 2.85 -5.93
C TRP A 19 7.90 3.19 -7.27
N GLU A 20 7.63 2.43 -8.33
CA GLU A 20 8.11 2.77 -9.68
C GLU A 20 7.62 4.15 -10.14
N ALA A 21 6.38 4.51 -9.79
CA ALA A 21 5.81 5.82 -10.08
C ALA A 21 6.36 6.96 -9.20
N ASN A 22 6.92 6.65 -8.02
CA ASN A 22 7.41 7.62 -7.04
C ASN A 22 8.79 7.21 -6.49
N PRO A 23 9.83 7.14 -7.34
CA PRO A 23 11.13 6.57 -6.99
C PRO A 23 11.91 7.40 -5.95
N GLU A 24 11.53 8.64 -5.72
CA GLU A 24 12.11 9.54 -4.71
C GLU A 24 11.67 9.20 -3.29
N LEU A 25 10.55 8.49 -3.13
CA LEU A 25 10.03 8.10 -1.82
C LEU A 25 10.80 6.89 -1.29
N ARG A 26 11.23 6.96 -0.03
CA ARG A 26 11.67 5.77 0.70
C ARG A 26 10.45 4.91 1.03
N PHE A 27 10.64 3.61 1.19
CA PHE A 27 9.56 2.66 1.48
C PHE A 27 8.60 3.14 2.60
N CYS A 28 9.11 3.54 3.77
CA CYS A 28 8.23 4.02 4.86
C CYS A 28 7.49 5.33 4.54
N GLN A 29 8.05 6.19 3.68
CA GLN A 29 7.37 7.41 3.22
C GLN A 29 6.28 7.06 2.21
N LEU A 30 6.55 6.13 1.30
CA LEU A 30 5.57 5.61 0.33
C LEU A 30 4.34 5.06 1.06
N ILE A 31 4.56 4.18 2.05
CA ILE A 31 3.50 3.59 2.88
C ILE A 31 2.82 4.66 3.74
N GLY A 32 3.60 5.45 4.49
CA GLY A 32 3.06 6.45 5.41
C GLY A 32 2.23 7.55 4.74
N ASN A 33 2.54 7.91 3.49
CA ASN A 33 1.78 8.90 2.72
C ASN A 33 0.36 8.43 2.35
N SER A 34 0.06 7.14 2.49
CA SER A 34 -1.25 6.54 2.23
C SER A 34 -2.18 6.56 3.44
N PHE A 35 -1.69 6.97 4.62
CA PHE A 35 -2.44 6.96 5.87
C PHE A 35 -2.42 8.33 6.57
N ASN A 36 -3.32 8.51 7.53
CA ASN A 36 -3.28 9.63 8.46
C ASN A 36 -2.39 9.31 9.67
N PHE A 37 -1.99 10.36 10.40
CA PHE A 37 -1.08 10.25 11.54
C PHE A 37 -1.59 9.33 12.67
N ASP A 38 -2.91 9.16 12.76
CA ASP A 38 -3.63 8.37 13.77
C ASP A 38 -3.92 6.92 13.35
N ASP A 39 -3.72 6.56 12.08
CA ASP A 39 -4.10 5.24 11.56
C ASP A 39 -3.09 4.12 11.94
N LEU A 40 -1.89 4.45 12.42
CA LEU A 40 -0.76 3.51 12.45
C LEU A 40 -0.46 2.92 13.83
N TYR A 41 -1.18 1.86 14.18
CA TYR A 41 -0.74 0.87 15.18
C TYR A 41 -0.82 -0.58 14.67
N TYR A 42 -1.83 -0.88 13.84
CA TYR A 42 -2.00 -2.19 13.20
C TYR A 42 -2.88 -1.99 11.96
N VAL A 43 -2.42 -2.48 10.80
CA VAL A 43 -3.10 -2.32 9.50
C VAL A 43 -3.13 -3.69 8.81
N GLU A 44 -4.31 -4.11 8.37
CA GLU A 44 -4.49 -5.36 7.61
C GLU A 44 -4.07 -5.21 6.14
N ASP A 45 -3.68 -6.32 5.50
CA ASP A 45 -3.24 -6.34 4.09
C ASP A 45 -4.29 -5.72 3.15
N THR A 46 -5.59 -5.88 3.45
CA THR A 46 -6.69 -5.30 2.67
C THR A 46 -6.75 -3.78 2.79
N GLU A 47 -6.57 -3.25 4.01
CA GLU A 47 -6.64 -1.81 4.28
C GLU A 47 -5.44 -1.10 3.63
N LEU A 48 -4.25 -1.70 3.71
CA LEU A 48 -3.07 -1.18 3.04
C LEU A 48 -3.21 -1.20 1.52
N LEU A 49 -3.75 -2.27 0.96
CA LEU A 49 -4.00 -2.36 -0.48
C LEU A 49 -4.99 -1.26 -0.92
N GLU A 50 -6.09 -1.06 -0.21
CA GLU A 50 -7.06 0.00 -0.53
C GLU A 50 -6.45 1.40 -0.39
N ALA A 51 -5.67 1.65 0.66
CA ALA A 51 -4.99 2.92 0.87
C ALA A 51 -3.99 3.25 -0.25
N LEU A 52 -3.17 2.27 -0.67
CA LEU A 52 -2.23 2.43 -1.78
C LEU A 52 -2.95 2.73 -3.09
N LYS A 53 -4.02 2.01 -3.38
CA LYS A 53 -4.86 2.23 -4.55
C LYS A 53 -5.43 3.64 -4.57
N ASN A 54 -6.07 4.08 -3.48
CA ASN A 54 -6.65 5.42 -3.37
C ASN A 54 -5.61 6.53 -3.51
N LYS A 55 -4.36 6.28 -3.10
CA LYS A 55 -3.29 7.27 -3.12
C LYS A 55 -2.59 7.37 -4.48
N TYR A 56 -2.30 6.24 -5.11
CA TYR A 56 -1.38 6.15 -6.24
C TYR A 56 -2.02 5.62 -7.54
N GLU A 57 -3.14 4.90 -7.46
CA GLU A 57 -3.93 4.51 -8.63
C GLU A 57 -5.05 5.57 -8.87
N LYS A 58 -5.17 6.09 -10.09
CA LYS A 58 -6.26 7.00 -10.50
C LYS A 58 -7.22 6.29 -11.43
#